data_AF-A0AAU3RH45-F1
#
_entry.id   AF-A0AAU3RH45-F1
#
_cell.length_a   1.000
_cell.length_b   1.000
_cell.length_c   1.000
_cell.angle_alpha   90.00
_cell.angle_beta   90.00
_cell.angle_gamma   90.00
#
_symmetry.space_group_name_H-M   'P 1'
#
loop_
_entity.id
_entity.type
_entity.pdbx_description
1 polymer ?
#
loop_
_entity_poly.entity_id
_entity_poly.type
_entity_poly.pdbx_seq_one_letter_code
_entity_poly.pdbx_strand_id
1 'polypeptide(L)'
;MRVPAATRAATATVTVAAVAAVALLLGGCSQTPAERLEEWYGSGGEDQIGKLNEDAGRVNEVSMRTLDVQGPACQDLLAQTAKAEKLDPIPDEAAQRYWKEALGGFRRGAAECADGAAKKEGSQVSRGIRVVQTEGLPKLVSTVSMIKAGLAAAK
;
A
#
# COMPACT_ATOMS: atom_id res chain seq x y z
N MET A 1 -33.86 -62.70 20.87
CA MET A 1 -35.14 -62.55 20.14
C MET A 1 -35.12 -61.21 19.41
N ARG A 2 -35.49 -61.24 18.11
CA ARG A 2 -35.84 -60.14 17.18
C ARG A 2 -34.76 -59.10 16.77
N VAL A 3 -34.83 -58.77 15.48
CA VAL A 3 -33.84 -58.17 14.57
C VAL A 3 -34.17 -56.66 14.34
N PRO A 4 -33.55 -55.90 13.40
CA PRO A 4 -32.80 -54.68 13.68
C PRO A 4 -33.43 -53.44 13.00
N ALA A 5 -32.74 -52.28 13.01
CA ALA A 5 -32.83 -51.33 11.90
C ALA A 5 -31.59 -50.45 11.84
N ALA A 6 -30.70 -50.77 10.90
CA ALA A 6 -29.68 -49.86 10.41
C ALA A 6 -30.37 -48.75 9.59
N THR A 7 -30.16 -47.49 9.97
CA THR A 7 -30.59 -46.35 9.15
C THR A 7 -29.44 -45.94 8.23
N ARG A 8 -29.80 -45.85 6.94
CA ARG A 8 -28.92 -45.69 5.79
C ARG A 8 -28.29 -44.30 5.69
N ALA A 9 -27.21 -44.30 4.92
CA ALA A 9 -26.33 -43.22 4.50
C ALA A 9 -27.03 -42.00 3.86
N ALA A 10 -26.31 -40.88 3.89
CA ALA A 10 -26.29 -39.92 2.80
C ALA A 10 -24.88 -39.30 2.69
N THR A 11 -24.03 -39.94 1.88
CA THR A 11 -22.80 -39.35 1.34
C THR A 11 -23.20 -38.25 0.36
N ALA A 12 -23.01 -36.98 0.75
CA ALA A 12 -23.17 -35.85 -0.16
C ALA A 12 -21.95 -35.78 -1.08
N THR A 13 -22.04 -36.40 -2.25
CA THR A 13 -21.12 -36.15 -3.37
C THR A 13 -21.40 -34.75 -3.91
N VAL A 14 -20.56 -33.79 -3.55
CA VAL A 14 -20.56 -32.46 -4.19
C VAL A 14 -19.78 -32.60 -5.49
N THR A 15 -20.48 -32.91 -6.58
CA THR A 15 -19.97 -32.75 -7.94
C THR A 15 -19.98 -31.27 -8.27
N VAL A 16 -18.86 -30.57 -8.08
CA VAL A 16 -18.67 -29.23 -8.66
C VAL A 16 -18.38 -29.45 -10.13
N ALA A 17 -19.37 -29.12 -10.96
CA ALA A 17 -19.27 -29.14 -12.41
C ALA A 17 -18.10 -28.26 -12.88
N ALA A 18 -17.19 -28.86 -13.64
CA ALA A 18 -16.19 -28.12 -14.41
C ALA A 18 -16.91 -27.29 -15.47
N VAL A 19 -17.07 -26.00 -15.22
CA VAL A 19 -17.55 -25.06 -16.22
C VAL A 19 -16.39 -24.76 -17.16
N ALA A 20 -16.34 -25.49 -18.27
CA ALA A 20 -15.51 -25.14 -19.42
C ALA A 20 -16.08 -23.85 -20.04
N ALA A 21 -15.57 -22.69 -19.59
CA ALA A 21 -15.91 -21.41 -20.18
C ALA A 21 -15.06 -21.18 -21.43
N VAL A 22 -15.71 -21.39 -22.58
CA VAL A 22 -15.54 -20.77 -23.89
C VAL A 22 -14.40 -19.75 -23.99
N ALA A 23 -13.39 -20.08 -24.80
CA ALA A 23 -12.43 -19.13 -25.33
C ALA A 23 -13.17 -18.10 -26.21
N LEU A 24 -13.48 -16.93 -25.64
CA LEU A 24 -13.96 -15.77 -26.38
C LEU A 24 -12.76 -15.15 -27.13
N LEU A 25 -12.60 -15.55 -28.38
CA LEU A 25 -11.81 -14.83 -29.39
C LEU A 25 -12.56 -13.55 -29.80
N LEU A 26 -12.62 -12.58 -28.88
CA LEU A 26 -12.94 -11.20 -29.18
C LEU A 26 -11.65 -10.42 -28.94
N GLY A 27 -11.15 -9.72 -29.96
CA GLY A 27 -9.98 -8.86 -29.88
C GLY A 27 -10.19 -7.67 -28.93
N GLY A 28 -10.29 -7.93 -27.63
CA GLY A 28 -10.16 -6.93 -26.60
C GLY A 28 -8.69 -6.54 -26.52
N CYS A 29 -8.40 -5.26 -26.68
CA CYS A 29 -7.09 -4.68 -26.43
C CYS A 29 -6.68 -4.99 -24.99
N SER A 30 -6.06 -6.15 -24.76
CA SER A 30 -5.50 -6.50 -23.46
C SER A 30 -4.30 -5.61 -23.26
N GLN A 31 -4.47 -4.54 -22.46
CA GLN A 31 -3.40 -3.64 -22.10
C GLN A 31 -2.24 -4.45 -21.53
N THR A 32 -1.05 -4.16 -22.01
CA THR A 32 0.18 -4.73 -21.47
C THR A 32 0.35 -4.30 -20.00
N PRO A 33 1.10 -5.05 -19.18
CA PRO A 33 1.41 -4.61 -17.82
C PRO A 33 2.01 -3.20 -17.76
N ALA A 34 2.80 -2.83 -18.78
CA ALA A 34 3.44 -1.54 -18.87
C ALA A 34 2.43 -0.41 -19.16
N GLU A 35 1.48 -0.63 -20.08
CA GLU A 35 0.38 0.31 -20.38
C GLU A 35 -0.52 0.54 -19.16
N ARG A 36 -0.85 -0.51 -18.39
CA ARG A 36 -1.62 -0.37 -17.15
C ARG A 36 -0.86 0.44 -16.10
N LEU A 37 0.45 0.24 -16.01
CA LEU A 37 1.29 0.98 -15.08
C LEU A 37 1.40 2.45 -15.48
N GLU A 38 1.55 2.75 -16.77
CA GLU A 38 1.55 4.11 -17.30
C GLU A 38 0.22 4.82 -17.04
N GLU A 39 -0.90 4.14 -17.29
CA GLU A 39 -2.23 4.67 -16.98
C GLU A 39 -2.39 4.97 -15.48
N TRP A 40 -2.04 4.02 -14.61
CA TRP A 40 -2.09 4.23 -13.15
C TRP A 40 -1.19 5.39 -12.70
N TYR A 41 0.00 5.50 -13.28
CA TYR A 41 0.96 6.55 -12.94
C TYR A 41 0.41 7.93 -13.34
N GLY A 42 -0.14 8.04 -14.56
CA GLY A 42 -0.75 9.26 -15.07
C GLY A 42 -2.11 9.63 -14.46
N SER A 43 -2.86 8.66 -13.92
CA SER A 43 -4.17 8.91 -13.28
C SER A 43 -4.08 9.48 -11.87
N GLY A 44 -2.87 9.79 -11.38
CA GLY A 44 -2.62 10.37 -10.05
C GLY A 44 -1.58 9.64 -9.22
N GLY A 45 -1.06 8.50 -9.68
CA GLY A 45 0.03 7.79 -9.02
C GLY A 45 1.30 8.64 -8.86
N GLU A 46 1.68 9.38 -9.91
CA GLU A 46 2.83 10.29 -9.91
C GLU A 46 2.71 11.36 -8.83
N ASP A 47 1.62 12.13 -8.86
CA ASP A 47 1.35 13.22 -7.91
C ASP A 47 1.36 12.73 -6.47
N GLN A 48 0.78 11.57 -6.22
CA GLN A 48 0.69 10.99 -4.89
C GLN A 48 2.05 10.53 -4.37
N ILE A 49 2.88 9.93 -5.23
CA ILE A 49 4.27 9.57 -4.93
C ILE A 49 5.10 10.82 -4.63
N GLY A 50 4.93 11.88 -5.43
CA GLY A 50 5.62 13.16 -5.24
C GLY A 50 5.32 13.76 -3.87
N LYS A 51 4.04 13.91 -3.52
CA LYS A 51 3.60 14.46 -2.24
C LYS A 51 4.06 13.62 -1.04
N LEU A 52 4.02 12.29 -1.13
CA LEU A 52 4.56 11.45 -0.05
C LEU A 52 6.07 11.62 0.14
N ASN A 53 6.83 11.76 -0.94
CA ASN A 53 8.27 12.03 -0.85
C ASN A 53 8.54 13.40 -0.24
N GLU A 54 7.80 14.44 -0.64
CA GLU A 54 7.91 15.77 -0.05
C GLU A 54 7.59 15.75 1.45
N ASP A 55 6.44 15.22 1.85
CA ASP A 55 6.02 15.24 3.25
C ASP A 55 6.92 14.38 4.13
N ALA A 56 7.35 13.21 3.65
CA ALA A 56 8.30 12.37 4.38
C ALA A 56 9.70 13.00 4.46
N GLY A 57 10.12 13.69 3.39
CA GLY A 57 11.34 14.50 3.37
C GLY A 57 11.28 15.64 4.37
N ARG A 58 10.13 16.32 4.47
CA ARG A 58 9.90 17.39 5.45
C ARG A 58 9.97 16.88 6.88
N VAL A 59 9.35 15.72 7.18
CA VAL A 59 9.48 15.07 8.51
C VAL A 59 10.95 14.83 8.86
N ASN A 60 11.76 14.41 7.89
CA ASN A 60 13.20 14.23 8.09
C ASN A 60 13.93 15.57 8.32
N GLU A 61 13.64 16.60 7.53
CA GLU A 61 14.22 17.94 7.67
C GLU A 61 13.95 18.55 9.06
N VAL A 62 12.74 18.40 9.57
CA VAL A 62 12.34 18.98 10.86
C VAL A 62 12.69 18.11 12.07
N SER A 63 13.39 17.00 11.87
CA SER A 63 13.65 15.99 12.92
C SER A 63 14.41 16.49 14.14
N MET A 64 15.15 17.60 14.02
CA MET A 64 15.88 18.24 15.12
C MET A 64 15.26 19.58 15.55
N ARG A 65 14.08 19.92 15.02
CA ARG A 65 13.35 21.15 15.36
C ARG A 65 12.47 20.94 16.58
N THR A 66 11.80 22.00 17.01
CA THR A 66 10.88 21.99 18.13
C THR A 66 9.59 21.24 17.79
N LEU A 67 8.86 20.79 18.83
CA LEU A 67 7.66 19.96 18.67
C LEU A 67 6.55 20.67 17.88
N ASP A 68 6.47 21.99 17.94
CA ASP A 68 5.52 22.83 17.19
C ASP A 68 5.80 22.83 15.68
N VAL A 69 7.01 22.47 15.26
CA VAL A 69 7.38 22.31 13.85
C VAL A 69 7.24 20.84 13.41
N GLN A 70 7.61 19.90 14.29
CA GLN A 70 7.55 18.47 14.03
C GLN A 70 6.11 17.95 13.92
N GLY A 71 5.23 18.36 14.84
CA GLY A 71 3.84 17.92 14.88
C GLY A 71 3.09 18.14 13.57
N PRO A 72 3.07 19.37 13.02
CA PRO A 72 2.45 19.66 11.74
C PRO A 72 3.04 18.83 10.58
N ALA A 73 4.37 18.67 10.50
CA ALA A 73 4.98 17.83 9.46
C ALA A 73 4.52 16.38 9.50
N CYS A 74 4.38 15.82 10.71
CA CYS A 74 3.85 14.49 10.88
C CYS A 74 2.35 14.40 10.57
N GLN A 75 1.57 15.44 10.86
CA GLN A 75 0.15 15.49 10.47
C GLN A 75 -0.04 15.56 8.96
N ASP A 76 0.77 16.37 8.27
CA ASP A 76 0.75 16.50 6.81
C ASP A 76 1.04 15.14 6.15
N LEU A 77 2.13 14.47 6.57
CA LEU A 77 2.47 13.14 6.08
C LEU A 77 1.37 12.11 6.37
N LEU A 78 0.76 12.15 7.56
CA LEU A 78 -0.33 11.24 7.91
C LEU A 78 -1.56 11.45 7.01
N ALA A 79 -1.94 12.71 6.78
CA ALA A 79 -3.04 13.06 5.89
C ALA A 79 -2.76 12.63 4.44
N GLN A 80 -1.53 12.81 3.98
CA GLN A 80 -1.12 12.42 2.64
C GLN A 80 -1.06 10.90 2.48
N THR A 81 -0.65 10.18 3.52
CA THR A 81 -0.71 8.71 3.59
C THR A 81 -2.15 8.21 3.45
N ALA A 82 -3.10 8.82 4.16
CA ALA A 82 -4.51 8.44 4.08
C ALA A 82 -5.14 8.69 2.69
N LYS A 83 -4.63 9.65 1.91
CA LYS A 83 -5.01 9.83 0.51
C LYS A 83 -4.38 8.75 -0.38
N ALA A 84 -3.12 8.42 -0.14
CA ALA A 84 -2.40 7.38 -0.87
C ALA A 84 -3.04 5.99 -0.75
N GLU A 85 -3.53 5.66 0.45
CA GLU A 85 -4.21 4.40 0.74
C GLU A 85 -5.52 4.21 -0.06
N LYS A 86 -6.06 5.28 -0.65
CA LYS A 86 -7.29 5.26 -1.46
C LYS A 86 -7.05 5.13 -2.96
N LEU A 87 -5.79 5.19 -3.40
CA LEU A 87 -5.48 4.94 -4.81
C LEU A 87 -5.78 3.49 -5.17
N ASP A 88 -6.09 3.28 -6.45
CA ASP A 88 -6.10 1.93 -7.00
C ASP A 88 -4.74 1.25 -6.80
N PRO A 89 -4.69 -0.08 -6.66
CA PRO A 89 -3.44 -0.80 -6.51
C PRO A 89 -2.48 -0.54 -7.67
N ILE A 90 -1.19 -0.42 -7.38
CA ILE A 90 -0.16 -0.38 -8.42
C ILE A 90 -0.25 -1.71 -9.21
N PRO A 91 -0.35 -1.69 -10.55
CA PRO A 91 -0.47 -2.90 -11.36
C PRO A 91 0.73 -3.84 -11.31
N ASP A 92 1.89 -3.35 -10.86
CA ASP A 92 3.08 -4.15 -10.55
C ASP A 92 3.01 -4.68 -9.12
N GLU A 93 2.97 -6.00 -8.96
CA GLU A 93 2.81 -6.65 -7.64
C GLU A 93 3.96 -6.38 -6.68
N ALA A 94 5.19 -6.28 -7.19
CA ALA A 94 6.37 -6.04 -6.37
C ALA A 94 6.37 -4.59 -5.85
N ALA A 95 6.10 -3.62 -6.74
CA ALA A 95 5.93 -2.22 -6.40
C ALA A 95 4.77 -2.03 -5.41
N GLN A 96 3.65 -2.73 -5.63
CA GLN A 96 2.48 -2.68 -4.75
C GLN A 96 2.75 -3.21 -3.35
N ARG A 97 3.57 -4.25 -3.21
CA ARG A 97 4.00 -4.74 -1.90
C ARG A 97 4.81 -3.68 -1.16
N TYR A 98 5.83 -3.12 -1.80
CA TYR A 98 6.64 -2.06 -1.19
C TYR A 98 5.82 -0.80 -0.88
N TRP A 99 4.83 -0.49 -1.71
CA TRP A 99 3.93 0.64 -1.50
C TRP A 99 3.12 0.47 -0.22
N LYS A 100 2.49 -0.69 -0.04
CA LYS A 100 1.76 -1.02 1.20
C LYS A 100 2.66 -0.96 2.42
N GLU A 101 3.89 -1.45 2.32
CA GLU A 101 4.87 -1.38 3.41
C GLU A 101 5.24 0.08 3.74
N ALA A 102 5.47 0.91 2.72
CA ALA A 102 5.76 2.33 2.87
C ALA A 102 4.62 3.08 3.56
N LEU A 103 3.39 2.92 3.08
CA LEU A 103 2.20 3.53 3.67
C LEU A 103 1.98 3.05 5.11
N GLY A 104 2.22 1.76 5.39
CA GLY A 104 2.17 1.23 6.74
C GLY A 104 3.20 1.87 7.67
N GLY A 105 4.43 2.05 7.21
CA GLY A 105 5.50 2.74 7.94
C GLY A 105 5.18 4.22 8.19
N PHE A 106 4.73 4.94 7.17
CA PHE A 106 4.31 6.34 7.32
C PHE A 106 3.13 6.48 8.26
N ARG A 107 2.08 5.68 8.11
CA ARG A 107 0.91 5.76 8.99
C ARG A 107 1.28 5.56 10.46
N ARG A 108 2.09 4.53 10.77
CA ARG A 108 2.53 4.28 12.16
C ARG A 108 3.44 5.40 12.68
N GLY A 109 4.50 5.72 11.94
CA GLY A 109 5.49 6.70 12.38
C GLY A 109 4.94 8.11 12.46
N ALA A 110 4.17 8.55 11.47
CA ALA A 110 3.55 9.87 11.44
C ALA A 110 2.45 10.01 12.51
N ALA A 111 1.66 8.96 12.76
CA ALA A 111 0.68 8.99 13.85
C ALA A 111 1.34 9.03 15.23
N GLU A 112 2.37 8.20 15.48
CA GLU A 112 3.12 8.25 16.74
C GLU A 112 3.77 9.62 16.95
N CYS A 113 4.35 10.19 15.89
CA CYS A 113 4.95 11.53 15.93
C CYS A 113 3.91 12.63 16.22
N ALA A 114 2.79 12.66 15.50
CA ALA A 114 1.75 13.67 15.71
C ALA A 114 1.13 13.58 17.11
N ASP A 115 0.87 12.37 17.61
CA ASP A 115 0.37 12.13 18.97
C ASP A 115 1.38 12.56 20.03
N GLY A 116 2.67 12.24 19.83
CA GLY A 116 3.75 12.68 20.70
C GLY A 116 3.86 14.20 20.76
N ALA A 117 3.74 14.89 19.62
CA ALA A 117 3.78 16.35 19.56
C ALA A 117 2.59 16.98 20.31
N ALA A 118 1.38 16.44 20.14
CA ALA A 118 0.18 16.88 20.85
C ALA A 118 0.30 16.72 22.37
N LYS A 119 0.97 15.65 22.83
CA LYS A 119 1.25 15.37 24.24
C LYS A 119 2.50 16.04 24.79
N LYS A 120 3.28 16.73 23.94
CA LYS A 120 4.59 17.31 24.26
C LYS A 120 5.63 16.26 24.69
N GLU A 121 5.50 15.04 24.19
CA GLU A 121 6.36 13.90 24.50
C GLU A 121 7.46 13.73 23.44
N GLY A 122 8.58 14.43 23.62
CA GLY A 122 9.67 14.44 22.63
C GLY A 122 10.22 13.05 22.29
N SER A 123 10.30 12.14 23.27
CA SER A 123 10.75 10.76 23.04
C SER A 123 9.82 10.00 22.07
N GLN A 124 8.52 10.26 22.15
CA GLN A 124 7.53 9.66 21.27
C GLN A 124 7.62 10.26 19.87
N VAL A 125 7.82 11.57 19.77
CA VAL A 125 8.09 12.24 18.48
C VAL A 125 9.31 11.63 17.80
N SER A 126 10.43 11.49 18.52
CA SER A 126 11.64 10.88 17.97
C SER A 126 11.44 9.44 17.51
N ARG A 127 10.66 8.62 18.22
CA ARG A 127 10.33 7.25 17.78
C ARG A 127 9.51 7.26 16.50
N GLY A 128 8.47 8.10 16.43
CA GLY A 128 7.62 8.21 15.23
C GLY A 128 8.42 8.65 14.00
N ILE A 129 9.26 9.68 14.13
CA ILE A 129 10.16 10.14 13.06
C ILE A 129 11.12 9.02 12.64
N ARG A 130 11.68 8.28 13.59
CA ARG A 130 12.56 7.14 13.29
C ARG A 130 11.84 6.08 12.46
N VAL A 131 10.59 5.74 12.78
CA VAL A 131 9.79 4.78 11.99
C VAL A 131 9.55 5.31 10.57
N VAL A 132 9.23 6.60 10.39
CA VAL A 132 9.13 7.22 9.05
C VAL A 132 10.43 7.04 8.26
N GLN A 133 11.57 7.28 8.90
CA GLN A 133 12.89 7.21 8.27
C GLN A 133 13.37 5.79 7.97
N THR A 134 13.10 4.82 8.84
CA THR A 134 13.66 3.47 8.72
C THR A 134 12.70 2.46 8.10
N GLU A 135 11.39 2.70 8.17
CA GLU A 135 10.38 1.77 7.68
C GLU A 135 9.56 2.33 6.51
N GLY A 136 9.25 3.63 6.51
CA GLY A 136 8.47 4.27 5.44
C GLY A 136 9.31 4.62 4.22
N LEU A 137 10.27 5.52 4.38
CA LEU A 137 11.08 6.08 3.30
C LEU A 137 11.80 5.02 2.43
N PRO A 138 12.50 4.01 2.99
CA PRO A 138 13.22 3.02 2.18
C PRO A 138 12.29 2.19 1.29
N LYS A 139 11.05 1.98 1.75
CA LYS A 139 10.02 1.25 1.02
C LYS A 139 9.42 2.09 -0.09
N LEU A 140 9.19 3.38 0.16
CA LEU A 140 8.77 4.32 -0.89
C LEU A 140 9.84 4.41 -2.00
N VAL A 141 11.12 4.49 -1.64
CA VAL A 141 12.23 4.47 -2.61
C VAL A 141 12.22 3.20 -3.45
N SER A 142 12.00 2.04 -2.81
CA SER A 142 11.87 0.76 -3.51
C SER A 142 10.69 0.74 -4.48
N THR A 143 9.52 1.23 -4.06
CA THR A 143 8.34 1.38 -4.93
C THR A 143 8.65 2.25 -6.15
N VAL A 144 9.23 3.44 -5.94
CA VAL A 144 9.57 4.36 -7.03
C VAL A 144 10.56 3.72 -8.01
N SER A 145 11.55 3.00 -7.51
CA SER A 145 12.52 2.30 -8.35
C SER A 145 11.84 1.25 -9.25
N MET A 146 10.89 0.47 -8.72
CA MET A 146 10.17 -0.55 -9.48
C MET A 146 9.24 0.07 -10.52
N ILE A 147 8.52 1.13 -10.16
CA ILE A 147 7.66 1.86 -11.11
C ILE A 147 8.51 2.42 -12.26
N LYS A 148 9.63 3.08 -11.96
CA LYS A 148 10.53 3.61 -13.00
C LYS A 148 11.06 2.51 -13.92
N ALA A 149 11.43 1.36 -13.38
CA ALA A 149 11.87 0.21 -14.19
C ALA A 149 10.73 -0.32 -15.09
N GLY A 150 9.52 -0.46 -14.55
CA GLY A 150 8.34 -0.91 -15.31
C GLY A 150 7.96 0.06 -16.44
N LEU A 151 7.99 1.37 -16.18
CA LEU A 151 7.74 2.40 -17.19
C LEU A 151 8.85 2.46 -18.25
N ALA A 152 10.10 2.21 -17.89
CA ALA A 152 11.20 2.16 -18.85
C ALA A 152 11.11 0.95 -19.79
N ALA A 153 10.58 -0.18 -19.31
CA ALA A 153 10.34 -1.37 -20.13
C ALA A 153 9.18 -1.21 -21.13
N ALA A 154 8.39 -0.14 -21.02
CA ALA A 154 7.30 0.19 -21.95
C ALA A 154 7.76 0.91 -23.22
N LYS A 155 9.01 1.42 -23.23
CA LYS A 155 9.60 2.25 -24.29
C LYS A 155 10.53 1.42 -25.18
#